data_AF-A0A9D1CW50-F1
#
_entry.id   AF-A0A9D1CW50-F1
#
_cell.length_a   1.000
_cell.length_b   1.000
_cell.length_c   1.000
_cell.angle_alpha   90.00
_cell.angle_beta   90.00
_cell.angle_gamma   90.00
#
_symmetry.space_group_name_H-M   'P 1'
#
loop_
_entity.id
_entity.type
_entity.pdbx_description
1 polymer ?
#
loop_
_entity_poly.entity_id
_entity_poly.type
_entity_poly.pdbx_seq_one_letter_code
_entity_poly.pdbx_strand_id
1 'polypeptide(L)'
;MAEMKAPGRTRGRLIGGVLLGLALGALSPYMLAFASLLFLAPVLTARLYAFAGVWPAVVSCLAQTGAAYAFFGPALAAVVLLLLVAPLLATLWLVQGGRSLADVLRLSIPIWMLCAALSVAAARWAAGTNLADYIANLLRGQIESMPSGMQDVFLSLIYGGETPAALNFLTYNLGFMDPTERARGIASLTEMVRNTLALYMTGMLLSSAALTALLCAAWPMRCLDREGRLEKGRWMPLSGWHLSGSLAVCAAVSFVAALIVSALSPVSQAQSVCVAVQMLAALAFRVQAVGSLERRLGAMGVRPGARAFLIVVLLLVAPLSELMVYYGMVSALFGPTHGAVTRYLEHRRRERGDGDEFPDDHDDGDAGAGN
;
A
#
# COMPACT_ATOMS: atom_id res chain seq x y z
N MET A 1 -22.57 7.80 22.61
CA MET A 1 -21.29 8.03 21.88
C MET A 1 -20.40 8.88 22.75
N ALA A 2 -19.46 8.29 23.48
CA ALA A 2 -18.47 9.05 24.23
C ALA A 2 -17.30 9.37 23.28
N GLU A 3 -17.25 10.61 22.81
CA GLU A 3 -16.11 11.11 22.04
C GLU A 3 -14.84 10.95 22.89
N MET A 4 -13.77 10.35 22.34
CA MET A 4 -12.47 10.25 23.05
C MET A 4 -12.11 11.63 23.62
N LYS A 5 -11.78 11.67 24.94
CA LYS A 5 -11.58 12.88 25.77
C LYS A 5 -11.27 14.12 24.92
N ALA A 6 -12.30 14.92 24.66
CA ALA A 6 -12.14 16.21 24.00
C ALA A 6 -11.85 17.27 25.07
N PRO A 7 -10.61 17.83 25.11
CA PRO A 7 -10.49 19.22 25.51
C PRO A 7 -9.74 20.06 24.46
N GLY A 8 -10.21 21.31 24.30
CA GLY A 8 -9.56 22.36 23.52
C GLY A 8 -9.89 22.44 22.02
N ARG A 9 -11.10 22.08 21.56
CA ARG A 9 -11.53 22.41 20.18
C ARG A 9 -11.76 23.92 20.07
N THR A 10 -10.77 24.66 19.60
CA THR A 10 -11.01 26.06 19.19
C THR A 10 -11.95 26.05 17.98
N ARG A 11 -12.94 26.95 17.96
CA ARG A 11 -13.88 27.09 16.81
C ARG A 11 -13.13 27.23 15.48
N GLY A 12 -11.96 27.87 15.50
CA GLY A 12 -11.07 27.98 14.33
C GLY A 12 -10.53 26.65 13.79
N ARG A 13 -10.19 25.67 14.65
CA ARG A 13 -9.76 24.34 14.19
C ARG A 13 -10.88 23.55 13.53
N LEU A 14 -12.11 23.70 14.03
CA LEU A 14 -13.29 23.09 13.40
C LEU A 14 -13.55 23.70 12.03
N ILE A 15 -13.64 25.03 11.94
CA ILE A 15 -13.92 25.74 10.69
C ILE A 15 -12.84 25.48 9.65
N GLY A 16 -11.56 25.64 10.02
CA GLY A 16 -10.44 25.34 9.14
C GLY A 16 -10.39 23.86 8.74
N GLY A 17 -10.72 22.96 9.66
CA GLY A 17 -10.83 21.53 9.38
C GLY A 17 -11.94 21.20 8.38
N VAL A 18 -13.11 21.82 8.50
CA VAL A 18 -14.23 21.65 7.57
C VAL A 18 -13.87 22.17 6.18
N LEU A 19 -13.24 23.34 6.08
CA LEU A 19 -12.75 23.87 4.80
C LEU A 19 -11.71 22.95 4.16
N LEU A 20 -10.76 22.44 4.94
CA LEU A 20 -9.78 21.47 4.44
C LEU A 20 -10.46 20.16 4.02
N GLY A 21 -11.48 19.70 4.76
CA GLY A 21 -12.28 18.54 4.40
C GLY A 21 -12.99 18.70 3.07
N LEU A 22 -13.61 19.86 2.83
CA LEU A 22 -14.23 20.19 1.53
C LEU A 22 -13.20 20.18 0.40
N ALA A 23 -12.04 20.81 0.59
CA ALA A 23 -10.97 20.86 -0.41
C ALA A 23 -10.41 19.46 -0.73
N LEU A 24 -10.12 18.66 0.30
CA LEU A 24 -9.67 17.27 0.13
C LEU A 24 -10.72 16.43 -0.58
N GLY A 25 -11.99 16.63 -0.26
CA GLY A 25 -13.08 15.90 -0.88
C GLY A 25 -13.28 16.25 -2.35
N ALA A 26 -13.28 17.54 -2.69
CA ALA A 26 -13.39 18.01 -4.06
C ALA A 26 -12.21 17.56 -4.95
N LEU A 27 -11.00 17.48 -4.38
CA LEU A 27 -9.79 17.08 -5.11
C LEU A 27 -9.57 15.56 -5.15
N SER A 28 -10.30 14.77 -4.35
CA SER A 28 -10.12 13.32 -4.24
C SER A 28 -10.21 12.56 -5.57
N PRO A 29 -11.19 12.83 -6.47
CA PRO A 29 -11.24 12.15 -7.76
C PRO A 29 -9.99 12.39 -8.62
N TYR A 30 -9.39 13.59 -8.53
CA TYR A 30 -8.17 13.91 -9.24
C TYR A 30 -6.94 13.26 -8.59
N MET A 31 -6.91 13.15 -7.25
CA MET A 31 -5.82 12.47 -6.54
C MET A 31 -5.70 10.98 -6.89
N LEU A 32 -6.82 10.32 -7.23
CA LEU A 32 -6.80 8.94 -7.74
C LEU A 32 -6.01 8.80 -9.05
N ALA A 33 -6.03 9.83 -9.92
CA ALA A 33 -5.28 9.82 -11.18
C ALA A 33 -3.76 9.94 -10.97
N PHE A 34 -3.32 10.59 -9.89
CA PHE A 34 -1.91 10.87 -9.62
C PHE A 34 -1.24 9.87 -8.66
N ALA A 35 -2.01 9.06 -7.92
CA ALA A 35 -1.48 8.17 -6.89
C ALA A 35 -1.89 6.70 -7.14
N SER A 36 -1.19 6.03 -8.04
CA SER A 36 -1.43 4.60 -8.37
C SER A 36 -1.09 3.62 -7.24
N LEU A 37 -0.34 4.07 -6.21
CA LEU A 37 0.18 3.23 -5.13
C LEU A 37 -0.53 3.44 -3.77
N LEU A 38 -1.27 4.54 -3.62
CA LEU A 38 -1.89 4.92 -2.34
C LEU A 38 -3.12 5.79 -2.56
N PHE A 39 -4.23 5.45 -1.91
CA PHE A 39 -5.39 6.34 -1.89
C PHE A 39 -5.16 7.48 -0.90
N LEU A 40 -4.57 8.58 -1.40
CA LEU A 40 -4.11 9.69 -0.57
C LEU A 40 -5.26 10.40 0.15
N ALA A 41 -6.39 10.63 -0.52
CA ALA A 41 -7.52 11.35 0.04
C ALA A 41 -8.09 10.71 1.33
N PRO A 42 -8.30 9.38 1.40
CA PRO A 42 -8.62 8.72 2.66
C PRO A 42 -7.58 8.89 3.76
N VAL A 43 -6.29 8.78 3.46
CA VAL A 43 -5.22 8.93 4.46
C VAL A 43 -5.22 10.35 5.04
N LEU A 44 -5.34 11.36 4.18
CA LEU A 44 -5.44 12.76 4.60
C LEU A 44 -6.72 13.01 5.40
N THR A 45 -7.83 12.38 5.04
CA THR A 45 -9.09 12.47 5.78
C THR A 45 -8.99 11.81 7.15
N ALA A 46 -8.30 10.66 7.25
CA ALA A 46 -8.04 10.01 8.53
C ALA A 46 -7.14 10.87 9.43
N ARG A 47 -6.15 11.55 8.86
CA ARG A 47 -5.34 12.54 9.58
C ARG A 47 -6.15 13.75 10.02
N LEU A 48 -7.03 14.26 9.15
CA LEU A 48 -7.94 15.35 9.46
C LEU A 48 -8.87 14.99 10.63
N TYR A 49 -9.32 13.73 10.69
CA TYR A 49 -10.05 13.22 11.84
C TYR A 49 -9.28 13.34 13.15
N ALA A 50 -7.99 12.94 13.18
CA ALA A 50 -7.17 13.09 14.39
C ALA A 50 -6.95 14.56 14.79
N PHE A 51 -6.82 15.46 13.81
CA PHE A 51 -6.56 16.88 14.05
C PHE A 51 -7.80 17.67 14.49
N ALA A 52 -8.91 17.53 13.77
CA ALA A 52 -10.09 18.39 13.90
C ALA A 52 -11.39 17.64 14.26
N GLY A 53 -11.38 16.30 14.26
CA GLY A 53 -12.48 15.47 14.75
C GLY A 53 -13.39 14.88 13.67
N VAL A 54 -14.53 14.35 14.11
CA VAL A 54 -15.48 13.59 13.27
C VAL A 54 -16.08 14.45 12.16
N TRP A 55 -16.54 15.66 12.48
CA TRP A 55 -17.27 16.52 11.53
C TRP A 55 -16.47 16.87 10.27
N PRO A 56 -15.22 17.35 10.35
CA PRO A 56 -14.36 17.54 9.17
C PRO A 56 -14.19 16.28 8.32
N ALA A 57 -14.08 15.10 8.95
CA ALA A 57 -13.95 13.83 8.23
C ALA A 57 -15.24 13.44 7.51
N VAL A 58 -16.40 13.64 8.16
CA VAL A 58 -17.73 13.43 7.54
C VAL A 58 -17.92 14.36 6.35
N VAL A 59 -17.59 15.64 6.50
CA VAL A 59 -17.67 16.62 5.40
C VAL A 59 -16.75 16.23 4.25
N SER A 60 -15.52 15.77 4.53
CA SER A 60 -14.63 15.25 3.50
C SER A 60 -15.27 14.06 2.76
N CYS A 61 -15.78 13.05 3.47
CA CYS A 61 -16.44 11.89 2.86
C CYS A 61 -17.64 12.28 1.96
N LEU A 62 -18.47 13.21 2.42
CA LEU A 62 -19.60 13.73 1.65
C LEU A 62 -19.11 14.48 0.41
N ALA A 63 -18.09 15.33 0.55
CA ALA A 63 -17.50 16.07 -0.56
C ALA A 63 -16.83 15.14 -1.59
N GLN A 64 -16.18 14.06 -1.18
CA GLN A 64 -15.61 13.04 -2.10
C GLN A 64 -16.70 12.41 -2.96
N THR A 65 -17.79 11.97 -2.32
CA THR A 65 -18.90 11.32 -3.01
C THR A 65 -19.67 12.32 -3.88
N GLY A 66 -19.90 13.53 -3.38
CA GLY A 66 -20.59 14.61 -4.09
C GLY A 66 -19.81 15.11 -5.30
N ALA A 67 -18.49 15.28 -5.18
CA ALA A 67 -17.63 15.64 -6.31
C ALA A 67 -17.61 14.53 -7.37
N ALA A 68 -17.48 13.27 -6.96
CA ALA A 68 -17.56 12.13 -7.88
C ALA A 68 -18.91 12.10 -8.63
N TYR A 69 -20.01 12.36 -7.93
CA TYR A 69 -21.34 12.45 -8.55
C TYR A 69 -21.46 13.61 -9.52
N ALA A 70 -21.00 14.81 -9.14
CA ALA A 70 -21.14 16.02 -9.93
C ALA A 70 -20.30 16.00 -11.21
N PHE A 71 -19.07 15.48 -11.15
CA PHE A 71 -18.14 15.52 -12.29
C PHE A 71 -18.18 14.26 -13.16
N PHE A 72 -18.53 13.11 -12.59
CA PHE A 72 -18.41 11.82 -13.27
C PHE A 72 -19.67 10.94 -13.20
N GLY A 73 -20.74 11.45 -12.56
CA GLY A 73 -22.04 10.80 -12.50
C GLY A 73 -22.21 9.75 -11.39
N PRO A 74 -23.42 9.15 -11.31
CA PRO A 74 -23.82 8.28 -10.20
C PRO A 74 -23.01 6.98 -10.10
N ALA A 75 -22.61 6.41 -11.24
CA ALA A 75 -21.84 5.18 -11.29
C ALA A 75 -20.46 5.34 -10.62
N LEU A 76 -19.72 6.40 -10.97
CA LEU A 76 -18.41 6.64 -10.35
C LEU A 76 -18.56 7.05 -8.88
N ALA A 77 -19.62 7.78 -8.53
CA ALA A 77 -19.92 8.10 -7.13
C ALA A 77 -20.08 6.83 -6.27
N ALA A 78 -20.77 5.80 -6.79
CA ALA A 78 -20.91 4.52 -6.11
C ALA A 78 -19.56 3.79 -5.96
N VAL A 79 -18.71 3.82 -7.00
CA VAL A 79 -17.35 3.25 -6.95
C VAL A 79 -16.50 3.96 -5.89
N VAL A 80 -16.52 5.31 -5.85
CA VAL A 80 -15.79 6.12 -4.86
C VAL A 80 -16.32 5.85 -3.44
N LEU A 81 -17.63 5.73 -3.28
CA LEU A 81 -18.25 5.40 -1.99
C LEU A 81 -17.73 4.06 -1.48
N LEU A 82 -17.72 3.02 -2.33
CA LEU A 82 -17.28 1.68 -1.96
C LEU A 82 -15.77 1.60 -1.75
N LEU A 83 -14.97 2.21 -2.63
CA LEU A 83 -13.50 2.10 -2.61
C LEU A 83 -12.85 2.95 -1.53
N LEU A 84 -13.38 4.16 -1.27
CA LEU A 84 -12.71 5.17 -0.46
C LEU A 84 -13.46 5.48 0.84
N VAL A 85 -14.76 5.74 0.75
CA VAL A 85 -15.53 6.30 1.87
C VAL A 85 -15.96 5.23 2.87
N ALA A 86 -16.60 4.16 2.42
CA ALA A 86 -17.07 3.06 3.26
C ALA A 86 -15.94 2.42 4.10
N PRO A 87 -14.78 2.02 3.53
CA PRO A 87 -13.72 1.41 4.32
C PRO A 87 -13.03 2.41 5.24
N LEU A 88 -12.96 3.69 4.86
CA LEU A 88 -12.46 4.76 5.73
C LEU A 88 -13.35 4.94 6.96
N LEU A 89 -14.68 5.04 6.77
CA LEU A 89 -15.62 5.17 7.87
C LEU A 89 -15.53 3.99 8.84
N ALA A 90 -15.45 2.76 8.30
CA ALA A 90 -15.24 1.56 9.11
C ALA A 90 -13.92 1.63 9.91
N THR A 91 -12.83 2.09 9.28
CA THR A 91 -11.53 2.24 9.93
C THR A 91 -11.57 3.28 11.05
N LEU A 92 -12.19 4.45 10.81
CA LEU A 92 -12.33 5.50 11.81
C LEU A 92 -13.21 5.06 12.99
N TRP A 93 -14.25 4.28 12.72
CA TRP A 93 -15.08 3.67 13.76
C TRP A 93 -14.28 2.68 14.63
N LEU A 94 -13.44 1.85 14.02
CA LEU A 94 -12.54 0.94 14.77
C LEU A 94 -11.52 1.71 15.61
N VAL A 95 -10.96 2.80 15.10
CA VAL A 95 -10.04 3.69 15.84
C VAL A 95 -10.73 4.35 17.03
N GLN A 96 -12.01 4.74 16.89
CA GLN A 96 -12.82 5.29 17.97
C GLN A 96 -13.12 4.26 19.06
N GLY A 97 -13.39 3.01 18.69
CA GLY A 97 -13.88 1.96 19.58
C GLY A 97 -12.89 1.40 20.60
N GLY A 98 -11.84 2.13 21.00
CA GLY A 98 -10.94 1.70 22.08
C GLY A 98 -9.93 0.60 21.72
N ARG A 99 -9.93 0.11 20.47
CA ARG A 99 -9.10 -1.04 20.06
C ARG A 99 -7.61 -0.70 19.96
N SER A 100 -6.76 -1.71 20.12
CA SER A 100 -5.33 -1.63 19.85
C SER A 100 -5.07 -1.46 18.35
N LEU A 101 -3.91 -0.89 17.97
CA LEU A 101 -3.54 -0.74 16.55
C LEU A 101 -3.58 -2.09 15.82
N ALA A 102 -3.10 -3.16 16.46
CA ALA A 102 -3.09 -4.49 15.87
C ALA A 102 -4.51 -4.99 15.55
N ASP A 103 -5.47 -4.77 16.44
CA ASP A 103 -6.86 -5.17 16.24
C ASP A 103 -7.57 -4.31 15.18
N VAL A 104 -7.25 -3.02 15.13
CA VAL A 104 -7.73 -2.13 14.06
C VAL A 104 -7.19 -2.59 12.71
N LEU A 105 -5.90 -2.93 12.60
CA LEU A 105 -5.30 -3.41 11.35
C LEU A 105 -5.86 -4.77 10.90
N ARG A 106 -6.07 -5.70 11.84
CA ARG A 106 -6.67 -7.03 11.57
C ARG A 106 -8.04 -6.95 10.90
N LEU A 107 -8.80 -5.89 11.15
CA LEU A 107 -10.13 -5.70 10.59
C LEU A 107 -10.15 -4.70 9.43
N SER A 108 -9.40 -3.61 9.53
CA SER A 108 -9.38 -2.59 8.47
C SER A 108 -8.78 -3.11 7.17
N ILE A 109 -7.63 -3.81 7.19
CA ILE A 109 -7.00 -4.33 5.98
C ILE A 109 -7.96 -5.20 5.15
N PRO A 110 -8.62 -6.24 5.71
CA PRO A 110 -9.56 -7.05 4.92
C PRO A 110 -10.79 -6.26 4.48
N ILE A 111 -11.30 -5.30 5.28
CA ILE A 111 -12.41 -4.42 4.86
C ILE A 111 -12.00 -3.61 3.63
N TRP A 112 -10.83 -2.98 3.65
CA TRP A 112 -10.32 -2.19 2.53
C TRP A 112 -10.11 -3.06 1.29
N MET A 113 -9.54 -4.26 1.42
CA MET A 113 -9.35 -5.19 0.31
C MET A 113 -10.69 -5.68 -0.27
N LEU A 114 -11.67 -5.97 0.58
CA LEU A 114 -13.02 -6.38 0.15
C LEU A 114 -13.72 -5.23 -0.58
N CYS A 115 -13.68 -4.03 -0.03
CA CYS A 115 -14.20 -2.82 -0.66
C CYS A 115 -13.54 -2.54 -2.02
N ALA A 116 -12.23 -2.74 -2.13
CA ALA A 116 -11.51 -2.64 -3.39
C ALA A 116 -12.00 -3.68 -4.41
N ALA A 117 -12.12 -4.95 -4.03
CA ALA A 117 -12.64 -5.99 -4.91
C ALA A 117 -14.10 -5.71 -5.35
N LEU A 118 -14.96 -5.27 -4.42
CA LEU A 118 -16.34 -4.87 -4.71
C LEU A 118 -16.41 -3.65 -5.63
N SER A 119 -15.49 -2.70 -5.49
CA SER A 119 -15.43 -1.54 -6.37
C SER A 119 -15.09 -1.91 -7.81
N VAL A 120 -14.25 -2.92 -8.04
CA VAL A 120 -13.96 -3.46 -9.38
C VAL A 120 -15.20 -4.13 -9.95
N ALA A 121 -15.93 -4.91 -9.14
CA ALA A 121 -17.18 -5.52 -9.56
C ALA A 121 -18.25 -4.47 -9.91
N ALA A 122 -18.38 -3.43 -9.09
CA ALA A 122 -19.29 -2.30 -9.33
C ALA A 122 -18.90 -1.50 -10.58
N ALA A 123 -17.61 -1.24 -10.78
CA ALA A 123 -17.10 -0.57 -11.98
C ALA A 123 -17.36 -1.40 -13.24
N ARG A 124 -17.15 -2.72 -13.18
CA ARG A 124 -17.47 -3.64 -14.29
C ARG A 124 -18.96 -3.64 -14.61
N TRP A 125 -19.81 -3.67 -13.58
CA TRP A 125 -21.26 -3.62 -13.77
C TRP A 125 -21.70 -2.29 -14.41
N ALA A 126 -21.12 -1.17 -13.97
CA ALA A 126 -21.46 0.16 -14.49
C ALA A 126 -20.92 0.43 -15.90
N ALA A 127 -19.70 -0.02 -16.21
CA ALA A 127 -19.06 0.21 -17.51
C ALA A 127 -19.51 -0.80 -18.59
N GLY A 128 -20.10 -1.93 -18.19
CA GLY A 128 -20.50 -3.02 -19.10
C GLY A 128 -19.34 -3.83 -19.69
N THR A 129 -18.09 -3.42 -19.44
CA THR A 129 -16.86 -4.07 -19.92
C THR A 129 -15.88 -4.29 -18.76
N ASN A 130 -14.84 -5.10 -18.99
CA ASN A 130 -13.74 -5.20 -18.02
C ASN A 130 -13.03 -3.83 -17.88
N LEU A 131 -12.55 -3.50 -16.69
CA LEU A 131 -11.90 -2.22 -16.40
C LEU A 131 -10.59 -2.05 -17.21
N ALA A 132 -9.85 -3.15 -17.41
CA ALA A 132 -8.67 -3.16 -18.28
C ALA A 132 -9.02 -2.81 -19.73
N ASP A 133 -10.13 -3.35 -20.24
CA ASP A 133 -10.62 -3.08 -21.60
C ASP A 133 -11.10 -1.63 -21.73
N TYR A 134 -11.81 -1.13 -20.69
CA TYR A 134 -12.28 0.25 -20.65
C TYR A 134 -11.11 1.25 -20.69
N ILE A 135 -10.08 1.06 -19.85
CA ILE A 135 -8.90 1.94 -19.81
C ILE A 135 -8.10 1.84 -21.11
N ALA A 136 -7.91 0.63 -21.64
CA ALA A 136 -7.21 0.44 -22.91
C ALA A 136 -7.93 1.15 -24.07
N ASN A 137 -9.26 1.05 -24.13
CA ASN A 137 -10.06 1.74 -25.15
C ASN A 137 -10.05 3.27 -24.96
N LEU A 138 -10.03 3.76 -23.71
CA LEU A 138 -9.91 5.18 -23.43
C LEU A 138 -8.55 5.72 -23.90
N LEU A 139 -7.46 5.02 -23.59
CA LEU A 139 -6.12 5.35 -24.07
C LEU A 139 -6.06 5.34 -25.60
N ARG A 140 -6.61 4.30 -26.23
CA ARG A 140 -6.70 4.20 -27.68
C ARG A 140 -7.42 5.41 -28.28
N GLY A 141 -8.58 5.76 -27.74
CA GLY A 141 -9.34 6.93 -28.19
C GLY A 141 -8.57 8.25 -28.01
N GLN A 142 -7.81 8.40 -26.92
CA GLN A 142 -6.94 9.56 -26.72
C GLN A 142 -5.83 9.62 -27.77
N ILE A 143 -5.15 8.51 -28.04
CA ILE A 143 -4.10 8.46 -29.07
C ILE A 143 -4.67 8.75 -30.46
N GLU A 144 -5.79 8.10 -30.81
CA GLU A 144 -6.47 8.30 -32.11
C GLU A 144 -6.96 9.75 -32.29
N SER A 145 -7.26 10.46 -31.20
CA SER A 145 -7.64 11.89 -31.24
C SER A 145 -6.46 12.86 -31.44
N MET A 146 -5.22 12.40 -31.26
CA MET A 146 -4.03 13.23 -31.48
C MET A 146 -3.76 13.45 -32.98
N PRO A 147 -3.11 14.55 -33.38
CA PRO A 147 -2.58 14.69 -34.74
C PRO A 147 -1.61 13.56 -35.10
N SER A 148 -1.60 13.11 -36.36
CA SER A 148 -0.80 11.99 -36.85
C SER A 148 0.70 12.08 -36.50
N GLY A 149 1.31 13.26 -36.63
CA GLY A 149 2.70 13.47 -36.23
C GLY A 149 2.97 13.29 -34.74
N MET A 150 2.00 13.60 -33.87
CA MET A 150 2.12 13.36 -32.43
C MET A 150 1.94 11.88 -32.08
N GLN A 151 1.08 11.16 -32.80
CA GLN A 151 0.94 9.70 -32.64
C GLN A 151 2.26 9.00 -32.97
N ASP A 152 2.95 9.40 -34.04
CA ASP A 152 4.21 8.79 -34.47
C ASP A 152 5.35 9.04 -33.46
N VAL A 153 5.42 10.25 -32.89
CA VAL A 153 6.37 10.56 -31.81
C VAL A 153 6.04 9.77 -30.53
N PHE A 154 4.76 9.66 -30.19
CA PHE A 154 4.35 8.92 -29.00
C PHE A 154 4.65 7.42 -29.10
N LEU A 155 4.35 6.82 -30.25
CA LEU A 155 4.64 5.40 -30.51
C LEU A 155 6.15 5.13 -30.56
N SER A 156 6.93 5.99 -31.20
CA SER A 156 8.40 5.84 -31.23
C SER A 156 9.05 5.97 -29.86
N LEU A 157 8.52 6.83 -28.97
CA LEU A 157 8.98 6.93 -27.58
C LEU A 157 8.71 5.66 -26.75
N ILE A 158 7.56 5.00 -26.97
CA ILE A 158 7.18 3.80 -26.21
C ILE A 158 7.96 2.57 -26.70
N TYR A 159 8.11 2.41 -28.02
CA TYR A 159 8.78 1.25 -28.58
C TYR A 159 10.31 1.41 -28.64
N GLY A 160 10.84 2.63 -28.60
CA GLY A 160 12.26 2.88 -28.86
C GLY A 160 13.26 2.43 -27.81
N GLY A 161 12.82 1.78 -26.73
CA GLY A 161 13.71 1.12 -25.78
C GLY A 161 14.05 -0.33 -26.12
N GLU A 162 13.13 -1.09 -26.76
CA GLU A 162 13.25 -2.54 -26.96
C GLU A 162 12.43 -3.01 -28.19
N THR A 163 12.66 -2.45 -29.37
CA THR A 163 11.99 -2.96 -30.58
C THR A 163 12.53 -4.34 -30.99
N PRO A 164 11.67 -5.31 -31.33
CA PRO A 164 12.04 -6.46 -32.17
C PRO A 164 12.73 -5.95 -33.45
N ALA A 165 13.72 -6.67 -33.96
CA ALA A 165 14.53 -6.27 -35.13
C ALA A 165 13.73 -5.87 -36.40
N ALA A 166 12.41 -6.12 -36.43
CA ALA A 166 11.47 -5.67 -37.45
C ALA A 166 11.14 -4.16 -37.41
N LEU A 167 11.42 -3.44 -36.33
CA LEU A 167 11.18 -1.99 -36.17
C LEU A 167 12.50 -1.23 -35.95
N ASN A 168 13.48 -1.50 -36.81
CA ASN A 168 14.85 -1.04 -36.65
C ASN A 168 14.96 0.49 -36.80
N PHE A 169 15.55 1.14 -35.78
CA PHE A 169 15.73 2.59 -35.63
C PHE A 169 16.45 3.28 -36.79
N LEU A 170 17.23 2.55 -37.60
CA LEU A 170 17.90 3.08 -38.79
C LEU A 170 16.95 3.42 -39.95
N THR A 171 15.67 3.02 -39.85
CA THR A 171 14.63 3.35 -40.84
C THR A 171 13.84 4.62 -40.46
N TYR A 172 13.89 5.05 -39.19
CA TYR A 172 13.13 6.17 -38.63
C TYR A 172 13.86 7.52 -38.70
N ASN A 173 14.68 7.73 -39.74
CA ASN A 173 15.13 9.07 -40.08
C ASN A 173 13.98 9.83 -40.73
N LEU A 174 13.26 10.64 -39.93
CA LEU A 174 12.39 11.75 -40.37
C LEU A 174 11.10 11.39 -41.14
N GLY A 175 10.72 10.11 -41.25
CA GLY A 175 9.50 9.68 -41.93
C GLY A 175 8.32 9.50 -40.97
N PHE A 176 7.18 10.12 -41.30
CA PHE A 176 5.88 9.79 -40.71
C PHE A 176 5.59 8.29 -40.85
N MET A 177 5.02 7.64 -39.83
CA MET A 177 4.57 6.25 -39.98
C MET A 177 3.48 6.19 -41.04
N ASP A 178 3.52 5.15 -41.89
CA ASP A 178 2.42 4.86 -42.79
C ASP A 178 1.12 4.65 -41.97
N PRO A 179 -0.07 5.07 -42.44
CA PRO A 179 -1.30 4.91 -41.68
C PRO A 179 -1.57 3.47 -41.22
N THR A 180 -1.12 2.47 -41.99
CA THR A 180 -1.28 1.06 -41.61
C THR A 180 -0.34 0.64 -40.48
N GLU A 181 0.89 1.14 -40.47
CA GLU A 181 1.87 0.90 -39.39
C GLU A 181 1.44 1.61 -38.11
N ARG A 182 0.95 2.85 -38.22
CA ARG A 182 0.40 3.60 -37.09
C ARG A 182 -0.79 2.86 -36.45
N ALA A 183 -1.72 2.37 -37.27
CA ALA A 183 -2.87 1.60 -36.79
C ALA A 183 -2.43 0.30 -36.08
N ARG A 184 -1.43 -0.41 -36.61
CA ARG A 184 -0.85 -1.60 -35.95
C ARG A 184 -0.13 -1.26 -34.65
N GLY A 185 0.63 -0.16 -34.62
CA GLY A 185 1.31 0.33 -33.42
C GLY A 185 0.32 0.69 -32.31
N ILE A 186 -0.75 1.41 -32.64
CA ILE A 186 -1.83 1.73 -31.70
C ILE A 186 -2.52 0.45 -31.20
N ALA A 187 -2.83 -0.50 -32.09
CA ALA A 187 -3.44 -1.76 -31.72
C ALA A 187 -2.55 -2.59 -30.78
N SER A 188 -1.25 -2.73 -31.12
CA SER A 188 -0.27 -3.44 -30.30
C SER A 188 -0.08 -2.78 -28.94
N LEU A 189 -0.01 -1.45 -28.88
CA LEU A 189 0.09 -0.70 -27.63
C LEU A 189 -1.16 -0.88 -26.77
N THR A 190 -2.34 -0.78 -27.39
CA THR A 190 -3.62 -0.98 -26.71
C THR A 190 -3.71 -2.39 -26.12
N GLU A 191 -3.28 -3.41 -26.87
CA GLU A 191 -3.23 -4.80 -26.42
C GLU A 191 -2.21 -4.99 -25.30
N MET A 192 -1.02 -4.39 -25.40
CA MET A 192 -0.01 -4.42 -24.34
C MET A 192 -0.56 -3.81 -23.06
N VAL A 193 -1.12 -2.60 -23.12
CA VAL A 193 -1.72 -1.91 -21.96
C VAL A 193 -2.86 -2.73 -21.36
N ARG A 194 -3.74 -3.28 -22.21
CA ARG A 194 -4.82 -4.17 -21.77
C ARG A 194 -4.28 -5.38 -21.00
N ASN A 195 -3.28 -6.06 -21.54
CA ASN A 195 -2.69 -7.26 -20.93
C ASN A 195 -1.96 -6.92 -19.63
N THR A 196 -1.19 -5.82 -19.60
CA THR A 196 -0.52 -5.34 -18.38
C THR A 196 -1.55 -4.97 -17.30
N LEU A 197 -2.61 -4.25 -17.64
CA LEU A 197 -3.67 -3.92 -16.70
C LEU A 197 -4.40 -5.17 -16.22
N ALA A 198 -4.77 -6.08 -17.11
CA ALA A 198 -5.41 -7.34 -16.73
C ALA A 198 -4.54 -8.17 -15.76
N LEU A 199 -3.22 -8.11 -15.90
CA LEU A 199 -2.28 -8.83 -15.06
C LEU A 199 -2.03 -8.16 -13.70
N TYR A 200 -1.78 -6.84 -13.67
CA TYR A 200 -1.30 -6.14 -12.47
C TYR A 200 -2.37 -5.35 -11.71
N MET A 201 -3.48 -4.96 -12.34
CA MET A 201 -4.45 -4.04 -11.75
C MET A 201 -5.04 -4.57 -10.45
N THR A 202 -5.37 -5.86 -10.39
CA THR A 202 -5.86 -6.51 -9.16
C THR A 202 -4.84 -6.42 -8.04
N GLY A 203 -3.57 -6.72 -8.31
CA GLY A 203 -2.49 -6.65 -7.34
C GLY A 203 -2.22 -5.22 -6.87
N MET A 204 -2.18 -4.25 -7.80
CA MET A 204 -2.01 -2.83 -7.49
C MET A 204 -3.15 -2.31 -6.62
N LEU A 205 -4.40 -2.64 -6.95
CA LEU A 205 -5.55 -2.17 -6.20
C LEU A 205 -5.60 -2.76 -4.78
N LEU A 206 -5.40 -4.07 -4.64
CA LEU A 206 -5.43 -4.73 -3.34
C LEU A 206 -4.26 -4.30 -2.44
N SER A 207 -3.05 -4.19 -2.99
CA SER A 207 -1.89 -3.71 -2.23
C SER A 207 -2.03 -2.24 -1.85
N SER A 208 -2.53 -1.39 -2.75
CA SER A 208 -2.84 0.02 -2.43
C SER A 208 -3.92 0.15 -1.37
N ALA A 209 -4.97 -0.68 -1.42
CA ALA A 209 -6.01 -0.70 -0.41
C ALA A 209 -5.47 -1.14 0.96
N ALA A 210 -4.63 -2.18 1.00
CA ALA A 210 -3.98 -2.65 2.22
C ALA A 210 -3.02 -1.60 2.82
N LEU A 211 -2.21 -0.94 1.99
CA LEU A 211 -1.33 0.15 2.43
C LEU A 211 -2.14 1.35 2.93
N THR A 212 -3.22 1.70 2.23
CA THR A 212 -4.14 2.76 2.64
C THR A 212 -4.76 2.45 4.00
N ALA A 213 -5.25 1.22 4.22
CA ALA A 213 -5.78 0.78 5.50
C ALA A 213 -4.75 0.97 6.63
N LEU A 214 -3.51 0.53 6.38
CA LEU A 214 -2.41 0.65 7.32
C LEU A 214 -2.14 2.10 7.70
N LEU A 215 -2.09 3.02 6.73
CA LEU A 215 -1.84 4.43 6.99
C LEU A 215 -3.06 5.14 7.63
N CYS A 216 -4.27 4.80 7.20
CA CYS A 216 -5.52 5.31 7.76
C CYS A 216 -5.73 4.88 9.22
N ALA A 217 -5.16 3.76 9.65
CA ALA A 217 -5.16 3.37 11.06
C ALA A 217 -3.96 3.96 11.81
N ALA A 218 -2.75 3.76 11.29
CA ALA A 218 -1.53 4.05 12.02
C ALA A 218 -1.25 5.56 12.18
N TRP A 219 -1.48 6.35 11.14
CA TRP A 219 -1.21 7.78 11.18
C TRP A 219 -2.08 8.52 12.22
N PRO A 220 -3.42 8.42 12.19
CA PRO A 220 -4.23 9.11 13.19
C PRO A 220 -3.99 8.61 14.61
N MET A 221 -3.80 7.30 14.82
CA MET A 221 -3.50 6.77 16.16
C MET A 221 -2.18 7.33 16.70
N ARG A 222 -1.14 7.46 15.86
CA ARG A 222 0.11 8.14 16.24
C ARG A 222 -0.11 9.60 16.63
N CYS A 223 -0.93 10.34 15.87
CA CYS A 223 -1.24 11.73 16.18
C CYS A 223 -1.99 11.84 17.52
N LEU A 224 -2.99 11.00 17.75
CA LEU A 224 -3.77 10.96 18.98
C LEU A 224 -2.93 10.55 20.20
N ASP A 225 -1.99 9.63 20.04
CA ASP A 225 -1.04 9.21 21.07
C ASP A 225 -0.10 10.37 21.47
N ARG A 226 0.46 11.09 20.48
CA ARG A 226 1.30 12.27 20.74
C ARG A 226 0.57 13.40 21.45
N GLU A 227 -0.74 13.51 21.24
CA GLU A 227 -1.59 14.49 21.92
C GLU A 227 -2.09 14.00 23.29
N GLY A 228 -1.70 12.79 23.72
CA GLY A 228 -2.15 12.19 24.99
C GLY A 228 -3.64 11.84 25.02
N ARG A 229 -4.28 11.74 23.85
CA ARG A 229 -5.73 11.46 23.69
C ARG A 229 -6.02 9.97 23.56
N LEU A 230 -5.01 9.16 23.28
CA LEU A 230 -5.11 7.71 23.20
C LEU A 230 -4.83 7.09 24.58
N GLU A 231 -5.52 6.01 24.92
CA GLU A 231 -5.19 5.22 26.12
C GLU A 231 -3.82 4.56 25.97
N LYS A 232 -3.08 4.45 27.08
CA LYS A 232 -1.73 3.88 27.09
C LYS A 232 -1.74 2.46 26.51
N GLY A 233 -0.79 2.18 25.62
CA GLY A 233 -0.62 0.84 25.01
C GLY A 233 -1.48 0.57 23.78
N ARG A 234 -2.39 1.47 23.39
CA ARG A 234 -3.19 1.31 22.15
C ARG A 234 -2.37 1.56 20.89
N TRP A 235 -1.41 2.47 20.93
CA TRP A 235 -0.49 2.76 19.84
C TRP A 235 0.78 1.90 19.95
N MET A 236 1.18 1.30 18.84
CA MET A 236 2.43 0.55 18.74
C MET A 236 3.42 1.31 17.86
N PRO A 237 4.60 1.70 18.37
CA PRO A 237 5.61 2.38 17.56
C PRO A 237 6.14 1.44 16.46
N LEU A 238 6.67 2.01 15.37
CA LEU A 238 7.21 1.26 14.23
C LEU A 238 8.29 0.24 14.63
N SER A 239 9.10 0.56 15.66
CA SER A 239 10.09 -0.36 16.21
C SER A 239 9.47 -1.62 16.82
N GLY A 240 8.21 -1.59 17.23
CA GLY A 240 7.47 -2.74 17.70
C GLY A 240 6.86 -3.58 16.57
N TRP A 241 6.77 -3.06 15.34
CA TRP A 241 6.04 -3.74 14.29
C TRP A 241 6.76 -5.01 13.84
N HIS A 242 6.03 -6.12 13.83
CA HIS A 242 6.47 -7.37 13.28
C HIS A 242 5.30 -8.17 12.71
N LEU A 243 5.56 -8.98 11.68
CA LEU A 243 4.62 -9.98 11.19
C LEU A 243 4.48 -11.10 12.24
N SER A 244 3.29 -11.70 12.32
CA SER A 244 3.13 -12.95 13.07
C SER A 244 3.86 -14.08 12.35
N GLY A 245 4.35 -15.08 13.09
CA GLY A 245 5.08 -16.20 12.49
C GLY A 245 4.28 -16.94 11.41
N SER A 246 2.98 -17.16 11.65
CA SER A 246 2.08 -17.79 10.67
C SER A 246 1.92 -16.96 9.40
N LEU A 247 1.77 -15.62 9.53
CA LEU A 247 1.65 -14.73 8.38
C LEU A 247 2.97 -14.62 7.62
N ALA A 248 4.11 -14.61 8.31
CA ALA A 248 5.44 -14.58 7.70
C ALA A 248 5.70 -15.83 6.84
N VAL A 249 5.40 -17.03 7.37
CA VAL A 249 5.54 -18.29 6.64
C VAL A 249 4.56 -18.37 5.48
N CYS A 250 3.29 -18.04 5.71
CA CYS A 250 2.28 -18.01 4.66
C CYS A 250 2.67 -17.06 3.53
N ALA A 251 3.05 -15.81 3.86
CA ALA A 251 3.50 -14.84 2.88
C ALA A 251 4.74 -15.32 2.11
N ALA A 252 5.70 -15.98 2.77
CA ALA A 252 6.91 -16.48 2.12
C ALA A 252 6.61 -17.61 1.14
N VAL A 253 5.83 -18.60 1.57
CA VAL A 253 5.40 -19.72 0.73
C VAL A 253 4.58 -19.21 -0.46
N SER A 254 3.62 -18.31 -0.21
CA SER A 254 2.80 -17.70 -1.25
C SER A 254 3.62 -16.87 -2.23
N PHE A 255 4.64 -16.13 -1.77
CA PHE A 255 5.53 -15.35 -2.62
C PHE A 255 6.37 -16.24 -3.55
N VAL A 256 7.00 -17.29 -3.00
CA VAL A 256 7.81 -18.24 -3.77
C VAL A 256 6.95 -19.05 -4.74
N ALA A 257 5.79 -19.54 -4.29
CA ALA A 257 4.84 -20.25 -5.16
C ALA A 257 4.36 -19.36 -6.31
N ALA A 258 4.04 -18.09 -6.04
CA ALA A 258 3.65 -17.14 -7.07
C ALA A 258 4.78 -16.87 -8.09
N LEU A 259 6.04 -16.79 -7.64
CA LEU A 259 7.20 -16.67 -8.53
C LEU A 259 7.35 -17.89 -9.44
N ILE A 260 7.26 -19.10 -8.88
CA ILE A 260 7.39 -20.35 -9.63
C ILE A 260 6.26 -20.46 -10.68
N VAL A 261 5.01 -20.21 -10.26
CA VAL A 261 3.86 -20.23 -11.19
C VAL A 261 4.02 -19.17 -12.27
N SER A 262 4.49 -17.97 -11.93
CA SER A 262 4.68 -16.90 -12.91
C SER A 262 5.82 -17.20 -13.90
N ALA A 263 6.82 -17.99 -13.51
CA ALA A 263 7.93 -18.39 -14.38
C ALA A 263 7.57 -19.58 -15.30
N LEU A 264 6.68 -20.46 -14.87
CA LEU A 264 6.37 -21.73 -15.56
C LEU A 264 5.04 -21.72 -16.31
N SER A 265 4.12 -20.80 -15.99
CA SER A 265 2.76 -20.79 -16.55
C SER A 265 2.62 -19.79 -17.71
N PRO A 266 1.93 -20.15 -18.80
CA PRO A 266 1.56 -19.19 -19.84
C PRO A 266 0.64 -18.10 -19.29
N VAL A 267 0.66 -16.92 -19.93
CA VAL A 267 -0.13 -15.77 -19.51
C VAL A 267 -1.61 -16.12 -19.47
N SER A 268 -2.18 -16.14 -18.27
CA SER A 268 -3.55 -16.55 -18.00
C SER A 268 -4.16 -15.73 -16.87
N GLN A 269 -5.50 -15.76 -16.73
CA GLN A 269 -6.16 -15.08 -15.62
C GLN A 269 -5.70 -15.60 -14.25
N ALA A 270 -5.26 -16.86 -14.15
CA ALA A 270 -4.68 -17.42 -12.93
C ALA A 270 -3.38 -16.71 -12.53
N GLN A 271 -2.58 -16.26 -13.51
CA GLN A 271 -1.36 -15.51 -13.26
C GLN A 271 -1.65 -14.15 -12.60
N SER A 272 -2.76 -13.49 -12.92
CA SER A 272 -3.16 -12.23 -12.26
C SER A 272 -3.39 -12.39 -10.76
N VAL A 273 -3.91 -13.54 -10.33
CA VAL A 273 -4.08 -13.87 -8.91
C VAL A 273 -2.73 -14.12 -8.25
N CYS A 274 -1.84 -14.87 -8.89
CA CYS A 274 -0.48 -15.09 -8.40
C CYS A 274 0.28 -13.77 -8.23
N VAL A 275 0.22 -12.87 -9.22
CA VAL A 275 0.82 -11.54 -9.15
C VAL A 275 0.21 -10.73 -8.01
N ALA A 276 -1.11 -10.76 -7.81
CA ALA A 276 -1.75 -10.05 -6.70
C ALA A 276 -1.28 -10.58 -5.34
N VAL A 277 -1.17 -11.89 -5.17
CA VAL A 277 -0.64 -12.54 -3.96
C VAL A 277 0.83 -12.14 -3.74
N GLN A 278 1.64 -12.12 -4.79
CA GLN A 278 3.04 -11.71 -4.73
C GLN A 278 3.16 -10.25 -4.28
N MET A 279 2.35 -9.33 -4.82
CA MET A 279 2.36 -7.91 -4.43
C MET A 279 1.93 -7.70 -2.97
N LEU A 280 0.95 -8.46 -2.48
CA LEU A 280 0.53 -8.42 -1.08
C LEU A 280 1.59 -8.97 -0.13
N ALA A 281 2.24 -10.09 -0.49
CA ALA A 281 3.34 -10.64 0.28
C ALA A 281 4.54 -9.68 0.29
N ALA A 282 4.89 -9.09 -0.85
CA ALA A 282 5.93 -8.07 -0.96
C ALA A 282 5.63 -6.85 -0.08
N LEU A 283 4.38 -6.39 -0.04
CA LEU A 283 3.95 -5.31 0.84
C LEU A 283 4.14 -5.69 2.33
N ALA A 284 3.72 -6.90 2.73
CA ALA A 284 3.90 -7.38 4.11
C ALA A 284 5.38 -7.41 4.51
N PHE A 285 6.25 -7.89 3.62
CA PHE A 285 7.70 -7.90 3.87
C PHE A 285 8.30 -6.50 3.89
N ARG A 286 7.85 -5.57 3.06
CA ARG A 286 8.27 -4.16 3.15
C ARG A 286 7.88 -3.54 4.49
N VAL A 287 6.68 -3.81 4.99
CA VAL A 287 6.26 -3.35 6.33
C VAL A 287 7.16 -3.94 7.42
N GLN A 288 7.49 -5.23 7.34
CA GLN A 288 8.46 -5.87 8.24
C GLN A 288 9.84 -5.21 8.17
N ALA A 289 10.33 -4.97 6.95
CA ALA A 289 11.63 -4.36 6.68
C ALA A 289 11.74 -2.96 7.29
N VAL A 290 10.68 -2.15 7.19
CA VAL A 290 10.62 -0.84 7.82
C VAL A 290 10.73 -0.96 9.34
N GLY A 291 9.99 -1.87 9.95
CA GLY A 291 10.04 -2.09 11.40
C GLY A 291 11.40 -2.59 11.89
N SER A 292 12.03 -3.53 11.16
CA SER A 292 13.35 -4.05 11.51
C SER A 292 14.47 -3.04 11.28
N LEU A 293 14.40 -2.26 10.21
CA LEU A 293 15.38 -1.21 9.93
C LEU A 293 15.29 -0.07 10.95
N GLU A 294 14.08 0.33 11.36
CA GLU A 294 13.90 1.33 12.42
C GLU A 294 14.50 0.85 13.75
N ARG A 295 14.34 -0.43 14.11
CA ARG A 295 14.99 -1.03 15.30
C ARG A 295 16.52 -0.98 15.19
N ARG A 296 17.08 -1.41 14.06
CA ARG A 296 18.53 -1.48 13.87
C ARG A 296 19.18 -0.11 13.83
N LEU A 297 18.62 0.83 13.06
CA LEU A 297 19.12 2.20 13.01
C LEU A 297 18.96 2.91 14.36
N GLY A 298 17.91 2.59 15.11
CA GLY A 298 17.73 3.02 16.49
C GLY A 298 18.85 2.52 17.41
N ALA A 299 19.19 1.24 17.33
CA ALA A 299 20.28 0.63 18.10
C ALA A 299 21.67 1.20 17.72
N MET A 300 21.86 1.62 16.48
CA MET A 300 23.08 2.30 16.02
C MET A 300 23.16 3.79 16.43
N GLY A 301 22.18 4.32 17.19
CA GLY A 301 22.17 5.70 17.64
C GLY A 301 21.79 6.74 16.56
N VAL A 302 21.24 6.30 15.42
CA VAL A 302 20.85 7.23 14.34
C VAL A 302 19.65 8.07 14.76
N ARG A 303 19.73 9.39 14.52
CA ARG A 303 18.69 10.36 14.85
C ARG A 303 17.35 10.02 14.16
N PRO A 304 16.18 10.20 14.82
CA PRO A 304 14.89 9.78 14.29
C PRO A 304 14.54 10.33 12.89
N GLY A 305 14.89 11.60 12.61
CA GLY A 305 14.66 12.21 11.30
C GLY A 305 15.51 11.58 10.19
N ALA A 306 16.78 11.27 10.49
CA ALA A 306 17.68 10.60 9.55
C ALA A 306 17.25 9.16 9.28
N ARG A 307 16.75 8.44 10.30
CA ARG A 307 16.18 7.10 10.12
C ARG A 307 14.99 7.11 9.16
N ALA A 308 14.03 8.00 9.39
CA ALA A 308 12.87 8.13 8.54
C ALA A 308 13.25 8.49 7.10
N PHE A 309 14.21 9.41 6.92
CA PHE A 309 14.71 9.77 5.59
C PHE A 309 15.35 8.58 4.87
N LEU A 310 16.26 7.84 5.53
CA LEU A 310 16.90 6.66 4.97
C LEU A 310 15.89 5.59 4.56
N ILE A 311 14.91 5.31 5.45
CA ILE A 311 13.84 4.35 5.17
C ILE A 311 13.03 4.78 3.93
N VAL A 312 12.67 6.07 3.82
CA VAL A 312 11.91 6.59 2.69
C VAL A 312 12.71 6.49 1.39
N VAL A 313 14.00 6.85 1.40
CA VAL A 313 14.88 6.72 0.23
C VAL A 313 14.97 5.27 -0.23
N LEU A 314 15.15 4.32 0.71
CA LEU A 314 15.20 2.90 0.40
C LEU A 314 13.90 2.35 -0.19
N LEU A 315 12.75 2.93 0.17
CA LEU A 315 11.44 2.54 -0.38
C LEU A 315 11.16 3.14 -1.76
N LEU A 316 11.67 4.34 -2.05
CA LEU A 316 11.39 5.07 -3.29
C LEU A 316 12.33 4.72 -4.45
N VAL A 317 13.56 4.30 -4.17
CA VAL A 317 14.53 3.94 -5.21
C VAL A 317 14.27 2.50 -5.65
N ALA A 318 13.85 2.30 -6.90
CA ALA A 318 13.38 1.02 -7.44
C ALA A 318 14.24 -0.21 -7.08
N PRO A 319 15.57 -0.24 -7.31
CA PRO A 319 16.39 -1.40 -6.94
C PRO A 319 16.48 -1.61 -5.42
N LEU A 320 16.43 -0.54 -4.63
CA LEU A 320 16.47 -0.63 -3.16
C LEU A 320 15.14 -1.12 -2.59
N SER A 321 14.03 -0.77 -3.25
CA SER A 321 12.68 -1.18 -2.86
C SER A 321 12.47 -2.70 -2.99
N GLU A 322 13.14 -3.34 -3.94
CA GLU A 322 13.18 -4.80 -4.08
C GLU A 322 14.04 -5.46 -3.01
N LEU A 323 15.24 -4.90 -2.74
CA LEU A 323 16.10 -5.36 -1.64
C LEU A 323 15.37 -5.31 -0.29
N MET A 324 14.51 -4.32 -0.06
CA MET A 324 13.67 -4.23 1.12
C MET A 324 12.69 -5.40 1.26
N VAL A 325 12.18 -5.97 0.17
CA VAL A 325 11.31 -7.16 0.21
C VAL A 325 12.11 -8.36 0.72
N TYR A 326 13.29 -8.61 0.15
CA TYR A 326 14.14 -9.73 0.56
C TYR A 326 14.64 -9.57 1.99
N TYR A 327 15.08 -8.38 2.37
CA TYR A 327 15.48 -8.07 3.73
C TYR A 327 14.33 -8.27 4.72
N GLY A 328 13.13 -7.82 4.37
CA GLY A 328 11.91 -8.04 5.15
C GLY A 328 11.58 -9.51 5.34
N MET A 329 11.65 -10.30 4.26
CA MET A 329 11.42 -11.74 4.28
C MET A 329 12.41 -12.46 5.20
N VAL A 330 13.72 -12.19 5.04
CA VAL A 330 14.76 -12.76 5.91
C VAL A 330 14.54 -12.34 7.36
N SER A 331 14.22 -11.06 7.62
CA SER A 331 13.95 -10.57 8.96
C SER A 331 12.67 -11.16 9.58
N ALA A 332 11.67 -11.53 8.78
CA ALA A 332 10.43 -12.15 9.26
C ALA A 332 10.63 -13.63 9.62
N LEU A 333 11.43 -14.35 8.83
CA LEU A 333 11.64 -15.78 9.01
C LEU A 333 12.76 -16.08 10.01
N PHE A 334 13.89 -15.38 9.90
CA PHE A 334 15.13 -15.69 10.62
C PHE A 334 15.58 -14.56 11.56
N GLY A 335 14.72 -13.57 11.80
CA GLY A 335 15.04 -12.48 12.73
C GLY A 335 15.34 -13.02 14.14
N PRO A 336 16.36 -12.48 14.84
CA PRO A 336 16.76 -13.01 16.16
C PRO A 336 15.65 -12.89 17.22
N THR A 337 14.89 -11.78 17.20
CA THR A 337 13.86 -11.50 18.22
C THR A 337 12.44 -12.00 17.88
N HIS A 338 12.10 -12.05 16.59
CA HIS A 338 10.73 -12.25 16.11
C HIS A 338 10.66 -13.19 14.89
N GLY A 339 11.75 -13.89 14.57
CA GLY A 339 11.81 -14.80 13.43
C GLY A 339 10.91 -16.01 13.64
N ALA A 340 10.07 -16.30 12.64
CA ALA A 340 9.17 -17.46 12.68
C ALA A 340 9.93 -18.79 12.85
N VAL A 341 11.02 -18.97 12.10
CA VAL A 341 11.86 -20.17 12.15
C VAL A 341 12.69 -20.18 13.42
N THR A 342 13.24 -19.03 13.82
CA THR A 342 14.02 -18.89 15.06
C THR A 342 13.20 -19.33 16.28
N ARG A 343 11.95 -18.85 16.42
CA ARG A 343 11.06 -19.25 17.52
C ARG A 343 10.67 -20.72 17.46
N TYR A 344 10.45 -21.28 16.28
CA TYR A 344 10.18 -22.70 16.12
C TYR A 344 11.37 -23.56 16.58
N LEU A 345 12.59 -23.18 16.21
CA LEU A 345 13.81 -23.86 16.63
C LEU A 345 14.06 -23.73 18.13
N GLU A 346 13.86 -22.54 18.71
CA GLU A 346 13.94 -22.31 20.17
C GLU A 346 12.94 -23.17 20.93
N HIS A 347 11.69 -23.23 20.46
CA HIS A 347 10.66 -24.05 21.08
C HIS A 347 11.05 -25.54 21.04
N ARG A 348 11.53 -26.02 19.89
CA ARG A 348 11.98 -27.41 19.74
C ARG A 348 13.22 -27.74 20.58
N ARG A 349 14.14 -26.79 20.77
CA ARG A 349 15.31 -26.97 21.67
C ARG A 349 14.89 -27.09 23.13
N ARG A 350 13.94 -26.25 23.56
CA ARG A 350 13.34 -26.35 24.91
C ARG A 350 12.61 -27.67 25.14
N GLU A 351 11.88 -28.16 24.14
CA GLU A 351 11.20 -29.47 24.21
C GLU A 351 12.16 -30.67 24.24
N ARG A 352 13.38 -30.52 23.70
CA ARG A 352 14.41 -31.55 23.70
C ARG A 352 15.26 -31.60 24.98
N GLY A 353 15.09 -30.66 25.89
CA GLY A 353 15.84 -30.63 27.15
C GLY A 353 17.27 -30.11 27.04
N ASP A 354 17.70 -29.56 25.91
CA ASP A 354 19.02 -28.91 25.74
C ASP A 354 19.04 -27.49 26.35
N GLY A 355 18.46 -27.33 27.53
CA GLY A 355 18.09 -26.07 28.15
C GLY A 355 19.02 -25.56 29.25
N ASP A 356 20.25 -26.07 29.35
CA ASP A 356 21.25 -25.56 30.30
C ASP A 356 22.46 -24.97 29.56
N GLU A 357 22.94 -23.83 30.09
CA GLU A 357 24.17 -23.09 29.77
C GLU A 357 24.15 -22.13 28.56
N PHE A 358 23.68 -20.91 28.83
CA PHE A 358 24.54 -19.74 28.59
C PHE A 358 24.95 -19.20 29.97
N PRO A 359 26.24 -18.90 30.24
CA PRO A 359 26.67 -18.39 31.53
C PRO A 359 26.04 -17.01 31.76
N ASP A 360 25.30 -16.87 32.86
CA ASP A 360 25.14 -15.56 33.48
C ASP A 360 26.53 -15.15 33.98
N ASP A 361 27.13 -14.16 33.32
CA ASP A 361 28.26 -13.40 33.86
C ASP A 361 27.77 -12.62 35.10
N HIS A 362 27.58 -13.33 36.22
CA HIS A 362 27.60 -12.78 37.56
C HIS A 362 28.81 -13.37 38.27
N ASP A 363 29.95 -12.74 37.99
CA ASP A 363 31.19 -12.82 38.73
C ASP A 363 30.98 -12.17 40.11
N ASP A 364 30.35 -12.89 41.03
CA ASP A 364 30.43 -12.60 42.47
C ASP A 364 31.49 -13.53 43.06
N GLY A 365 32.73 -13.05 42.97
CA GLY A 365 33.89 -13.61 43.66
C GLY A 365 33.64 -13.70 45.16
N ASP A 366 33.59 -14.94 45.63
CA ASP A 366 33.69 -15.33 47.03
C ASP A 366 35.06 -14.95 47.59
N ALA A 367 35.08 -14.28 48.74
CA ALA A 367 36.22 -14.27 49.66
C ALA A 367 35.71 -13.96 51.08
N GLY A 368 35.23 -14.99 51.77
CA GLY A 368 35.14 -14.98 53.22
C GLY A 368 36.52 -14.91 53.89
N ALA A 369 36.59 -14.23 55.04
CA ALA A 369 37.51 -14.55 56.14
C ALA A 369 37.07 -13.80 57.40
N GLY A 370 36.85 -14.53 58.50
CA GLY A 370 36.34 -14.00 59.75
C GLY A 370 37.38 -13.33 60.67
N ASN A 371 36.89 -12.47 61.56
CA ASN A 371 36.91 -12.61 63.02
C ASN A 371 36.01 -11.54 63.63
#